data_AF-A0A953U2J4-F1
#
_entry.id   AF-A0A953U2J4-F1
#
_cell.length_a   1.000
_cell.length_b   1.000
_cell.length_c   1.000
_cell.angle_alpha   90.00
_cell.angle_beta   90.00
_cell.angle_gamma   90.00
#
_symmetry.space_group_name_H-M   'P 1'
#
loop_
_entity.id
_entity.type
_entity.pdbx_description
1 polymer ?
#
loop_
_entity_poly.entity_id
_entity_poly.type
_entity_poly.pdbx_seq_one_letter_code
_entity_poly.pdbx_strand_id
1 'polypeptide(L)'
;MSAPPRIGGIPYLNVRPLVYGIESQVGYSEPSRLADLMYRKQFDVGIMPIAEVLPEAPHPITHEPLREAAERARRNTWIVERPGLLKSLP
;
A
#
# COMPACT_ATOMS: atom_id res chain seq x y z
N MET A 1 27.03 -5.57 -12.77
CA MET A 1 25.84 -4.68 -12.68
C MET A 1 24.91 -5.28 -11.64
N SER A 2 24.32 -4.47 -10.75
CA SER A 2 23.31 -4.95 -9.79
C SER A 2 22.03 -5.33 -10.52
N ALA A 3 21.31 -6.36 -10.05
CA ALA A 3 19.97 -6.65 -10.54
C ALA A 3 19.04 -5.44 -10.30
N PRO A 4 17.99 -5.23 -11.14
CA PRO A 4 16.98 -4.20 -10.88
C PRO A 4 16.30 -4.43 -9.52
N PRO A 5 15.92 -3.36 -8.79
CA PRO A 5 15.23 -3.49 -7.52
C PRO A 5 13.84 -4.10 -7.70
N ARG A 6 13.42 -4.94 -6.76
CA ARG A 6 12.05 -5.47 -6.68
C ARG A 6 11.17 -4.42 -6.01
N ILE A 7 10.29 -3.80 -6.79
CA ILE A 7 9.44 -2.68 -6.34
C ILE A 7 8.05 -3.20 -5.95
N GLY A 8 7.60 -2.86 -4.74
CA GLY A 8 6.30 -3.23 -4.20
C GLY A 8 5.28 -2.09 -4.26
N GLY A 9 4.06 -2.38 -4.71
CA GLY A 9 2.95 -1.43 -4.76
C GLY A 9 1.64 -2.03 -4.24
N ILE A 10 0.65 -1.17 -3.99
CA ILE A 10 -0.71 -1.58 -3.61
C ILE A 10 -1.67 -1.34 -4.78
N PRO A 11 -2.69 -2.18 -5.00
CA PRO A 11 -3.58 -2.12 -6.17
C PRO A 11 -4.66 -1.03 -6.04
N TYR A 12 -4.35 0.08 -5.38
CA TYR A 12 -5.31 1.14 -5.09
C TYR A 12 -5.13 2.34 -6.04
N LEU A 13 -6.21 3.09 -6.23
CA LEU A 13 -6.22 4.21 -7.18
C LEU A 13 -5.15 5.26 -6.88
N ASN A 14 -4.86 5.51 -5.61
CA ASN A 14 -3.86 6.48 -5.17
C ASN A 14 -2.42 6.10 -5.57
N VAL A 15 -2.15 4.83 -5.92
CA VAL A 15 -0.82 4.39 -6.37
C VAL A 15 -0.64 4.50 -7.87
N ARG A 16 -1.72 4.43 -8.67
CA ARG A 16 -1.62 4.45 -10.14
C ARG A 16 -0.80 5.62 -10.69
N PRO A 17 -0.96 6.87 -10.22
CA PRO A 17 -0.14 7.99 -10.70
C PRO A 17 1.33 7.89 -10.30
N LEU A 18 1.65 7.24 -9.17
CA LEU A 18 3.01 7.13 -8.65
C LEU A 18 3.88 6.15 -9.45
N VAL A 19 3.23 5.17 -10.10
CA VAL A 19 3.88 4.09 -10.85
C VAL A 19 3.69 4.24 -12.36
N TYR A 20 3.16 5.39 -12.82
CA TYR A 20 2.94 5.65 -14.23
C TYR A 20 4.24 5.55 -15.03
N GLY A 21 4.24 4.73 -16.08
CA GLY A 21 5.41 4.46 -16.92
C GLY A 21 6.37 3.39 -16.39
N ILE A 22 6.13 2.84 -15.20
CA ILE A 22 6.91 1.73 -14.61
C ILE A 22 6.03 0.58 -14.13
N GLU A 23 4.76 0.51 -14.55
CA GLU A 23 3.76 -0.40 -14.01
C GLU A 23 4.17 -1.88 -14.14
N SER A 24 4.89 -2.22 -15.20
CA SER A 24 5.40 -3.58 -15.45
C SER A 24 6.53 -4.01 -14.52
N GLN A 25 7.12 -3.08 -13.78
CA GLN A 25 8.22 -3.32 -12.83
C GLN A 25 7.73 -3.42 -11.38
N VAL A 26 6.43 -3.21 -11.14
CA VAL A 26 5.84 -3.17 -9.79
C VAL A 26 5.07 -4.45 -9.49
N GLY A 27 5.44 -5.12 -8.39
CA GLY A 27 4.66 -6.22 -7.83
C GLY A 27 3.57 -5.70 -6.90
N TYR A 28 2.32 -6.08 -7.15
CA TYR A 28 1.18 -5.60 -6.37
C TYR A 28 0.76 -6.58 -5.26
N SER A 29 0.46 -6.04 -4.08
CA SER A 29 -0.14 -6.79 -2.97
C SER A 29 -1.01 -5.89 -2.10
N GLU A 30 -1.88 -6.49 -1.28
CA GLU A 30 -2.63 -5.75 -0.26
C GLU A 30 -1.67 -5.08 0.74
N PRO A 31 -2.00 -3.91 1.32
CA PRO A 31 -1.06 -3.12 2.10
C PRO A 31 -0.39 -3.88 3.26
N SER A 32 -1.17 -4.63 4.05
CA SER A 32 -0.65 -5.44 5.17
C SER A 32 0.26 -6.56 4.66
N ARG A 33 -0.15 -7.24 3.57
CA ARG A 33 0.64 -8.30 2.96
C ARG A 33 1.93 -7.75 2.34
N LEU A 34 1.89 -6.57 1.75
CA LEU A 34 3.09 -5.93 1.20
C LEU A 34 4.10 -5.62 2.31
N ALA A 35 3.64 -5.14 3.47
CA ALA A 35 4.49 -4.93 4.63
C ALA A 35 5.18 -6.25 5.08
N ASP A 36 4.43 -7.35 5.17
CA ASP A 36 4.98 -8.68 5.48
C ASP A 36 6.04 -9.12 4.45
N LEU A 37 5.77 -8.90 3.16
CA LEU A 37 6.67 -9.27 2.07
C LEU A 37 7.95 -8.41 2.09
N MET A 38 7.84 -7.12 2.42
CA MET A 38 8.98 -6.23 2.61
C MET A 38 9.82 -6.64 3.83
N TYR A 39 9.18 -6.97 4.97
CA TYR A 39 9.88 -7.49 6.16
C TYR A 39 10.68 -8.77 5.84
N ARG A 40 10.12 -9.65 5.01
CA ARG A 40 10.77 -10.88 4.52
C ARG A 40 11.78 -10.64 3.39
N LYS A 41 12.09 -9.39 3.04
CA LYS A 41 13.02 -9.00 1.95
C LYS A 41 12.63 -9.57 0.59
N GLN A 42 11.33 -9.78 0.33
CA GLN A 42 10.84 -10.19 -0.99
C GLN A 42 10.73 -9.00 -1.95
N PHE A 43 10.58 -7.80 -1.41
CA PHE A 43 10.75 -6.53 -2.12
C PHE A 43 11.91 -5.74 -1.52
N ASP A 44 12.56 -4.92 -2.34
CA ASP A 44 13.67 -4.06 -1.93
C ASP A 44 13.17 -2.66 -1.53
N VAL A 45 12.14 -2.18 -2.22
CA VAL A 45 11.48 -0.90 -1.98
C VAL A 45 9.98 -1.04 -2.22
N GLY A 46 9.16 -0.24 -1.55
CA GLY A 46 7.72 -0.26 -1.79
C GLY A 46 6.95 0.71 -0.91
N ILE A 47 5.66 0.85 -1.20
CA ILE A 47 4.72 1.63 -0.40
C ILE A 47 4.30 0.82 0.82
N MET A 48 4.27 1.44 2.00
CA MET A 48 3.93 0.76 3.25
C MET A 48 2.94 1.61 4.06
N PRO A 49 1.94 1.01 4.74
CA PRO A 49 1.12 1.74 5.68
C PRO A 49 1.97 2.34 6.81
N ILE A 50 1.75 3.62 7.13
CA ILE A 50 2.49 4.29 8.21
C ILE A 50 2.34 3.60 9.57
N ALA A 51 1.20 2.94 9.83
CA ALA A 51 0.96 2.19 11.05
C ALA A 51 1.87 0.95 11.21
N GLU A 52 2.40 0.41 10.10
CA GLU A 52 3.39 -0.70 10.15
C GLU A 52 4.80 -0.18 10.48
N VAL A 53 5.09 1.10 10.21
CA VAL A 53 6.39 1.74 10.46
C VAL A 53 6.44 2.42 11.83
N LEU A 54 5.34 3.07 12.23
CA LEU A 54 5.23 3.90 13.43
C LEU A 54 3.94 3.55 14.21
N PRO A 55 3.81 2.32 14.75
CA PRO A 55 2.56 1.85 15.34
C PRO A 55 2.07 2.68 16.55
N GLU A 56 3.00 3.28 17.29
CA GLU A 56 2.72 4.07 18.49
C GLU A 56 2.60 5.57 18.23
N ALA A 57 2.84 6.05 17.00
CA ALA A 57 2.66 7.47 16.71
C ALA A 57 1.18 7.85 16.84
N PRO A 58 0.87 9.08 17.30
CA PRO A 58 -0.51 9.51 17.45
C PRO A 58 -1.15 9.75 16.07
N HIS A 59 -2.35 9.22 15.87
CA HIS A 59 -3.16 9.52 14.70
C HIS A 59 -3.47 11.03 14.65
N PRO A 60 -3.32 11.71 13.49
CA PRO A 60 -3.31 13.17 13.42
C PRO A 60 -4.64 13.85 13.78
N ILE A 61 -5.74 13.08 13.83
CA ILE A 61 -7.08 13.60 14.15
C ILE A 61 -7.58 13.07 15.49
N THR A 62 -7.49 11.76 15.70
CA THR A 62 -8.08 11.08 16.86
C THR A 62 -7.11 10.94 18.02
N HIS A 63 -5.81 11.17 17.79
CA HIS A 63 -4.73 11.04 18.77
C HIS A 63 -4.57 9.64 19.39
N GLU A 64 -5.34 8.65 18.94
CA GLU A 64 -5.12 7.23 19.27
C GLU A 64 -3.85 6.71 18.58
N PRO A 65 -3.18 5.66 19.09
CA PRO A 65 -2.06 5.03 18.41
C PRO A 65 -2.42 4.60 16.97
N LEU A 66 -1.51 4.83 16.01
CA LEU A 66 -1.75 4.49 14.60
C LEU A 66 -2.11 3.01 14.38
N ARG A 67 -1.60 2.09 15.20
CA ARG A 67 -2.00 0.67 15.17
C ARG A 67 -3.50 0.48 15.43
N GLU A 68 -4.07 1.23 16.38
CA GLU A 68 -5.48 1.12 16.77
C GLU A 68 -6.38 1.75 15.70
N ALA A 69 -5.96 2.89 15.16
CA ALA A 69 -6.61 3.52 14.02
C ALA A 69 -6.63 2.60 12.79
N ALA A 70 -5.52 1.91 12.50
CA ALA A 70 -5.42 0.97 11.38
C ALA A 70 -6.33 -0.25 11.57
N GLU A 71 -6.36 -0.84 12.77
CA GLU A 71 -7.25 -1.95 13.11
C GLU A 71 -8.73 -1.56 13.01
N ARG A 72 -9.08 -0.35 13.47
CA ARG A 72 -10.43 0.19 13.32
C ARG A 72 -10.79 0.44 11.85
N ALA A 73 -9.87 0.98 11.06
CA ALA A 73 -10.07 1.18 9.63
C ALA A 73 -10.28 -0.16 8.90
N ARG A 74 -9.48 -1.20 9.21
CA ARG A 74 -9.64 -2.55 8.66
C ARG A 74 -11.03 -3.13 8.94
N ARG A 75 -11.55 -2.97 10.16
CA ARG A 75 -12.88 -3.47 10.53
C ARG A 75 -14.05 -2.74 9.85
N ASN A 76 -13.85 -1.45 9.54
CA ASN A 76 -14.93 -0.57 9.08
C ASN A 76 -14.86 -0.23 7.57
N THR A 77 -13.80 -0.66 6.89
CA THR A 77 -13.57 -0.34 5.47
C THR A 77 -13.83 -1.56 4.61
N TRP A 78 -14.70 -1.40 3.62
CA TRP A 78 -15.01 -2.42 2.64
C TRP A 78 -14.30 -2.06 1.33
N ILE A 79 -13.35 -2.90 0.89
CA ILE A 79 -12.74 -2.76 -0.42
C ILE A 79 -13.71 -3.34 -1.43
N VAL A 80 -14.28 -2.46 -2.28
CA VAL A 80 -15.17 -2.87 -3.36
C VAL A 80 -14.39 -2.81 -4.66
N GLU A 81 -14.16 -3.98 -5.27
CA GLU A 81 -13.59 -4.03 -6.61
C GLU A 81 -14.54 -3.41 -7.62
N ARG A 82 -14.12 -2.31 -8.24
CA ARG A 82 -14.87 -1.65 -9.32
C ARG A 82 -14.03 -1.59 -10.59
N PRO A 83 -13.87 -2.72 -11.31
CA PRO A 83 -13.04 -2.80 -12.52
C PRO A 83 -13.52 -1.87 -13.66
N GLY A 84 -14.75 -1.34 -13.58
CA GLY A 84 -15.31 -0.37 -14.53
C GLY A 84 -15.09 1.10 -14.18
N LEU A 85 -14.62 1.44 -12.97
CA LEU A 85 -14.59 2.85 -12.49
C LEU A 85 -13.61 3.75 -13.28
N LEU A 86 -12.72 3.16 -14.07
CA LEU A 86 -11.73 3.86 -14.89
C LEU A 86 -11.69 3.37 -16.34
N LYS A 87 -12.64 2.53 -16.77
CA LYS A 87 -12.74 2.06 -18.17
C LYS A 87 -13.36 3.10 -19.11
N SER A 88 -13.60 4.32 -18.63
CA SER A 88 -14.10 5.44 -19.41
C SER A 88 -13.08 6.58 -19.41
N LEU A 89 -11.98 6.38 -20.14
CA LEU A 89 -11.29 7.49 -20.78
C LEU A 89 -11.11 7.07 -22.25
N PRO A 90 -11.59 7.88 -23.21
CA PRO A 90 -11.45 7.61 -24.64
C PRO A 90 -9.98 7.53 -25.07
#